data_AF-A0A2M7T6P1-F1
#
_entry.id   AF-A0A2M7T6P1-F1
#
_cell.length_a   1.000
_cell.length_b   1.000
_cell.length_c   1.000
_cell.angle_alpha   90.00
_cell.angle_beta   90.00
_cell.angle_gamma   90.00
#
_symmetry.space_group_name_H-M   'P 1'
#
loop_
_entity.id
_entity.type
_entity.pdbx_description
1 polymer ?
#
loop_
_entity_poly.entity_id
_entity_poly.type
_entity_poly.pdbx_seq_one_letter_code
_entity_poly.pdbx_strand_id
1 'polypeptide(L)' 'MTREPAANWVYLIKRFTDVVAAFLGLLAASPVMLLVAAGIKLTSPGPIVYKQQRVGQGEKPFYIYKFRTMVAD' A
#
# COMPACT_ATOMS: atom_id res chain seq x y z
N MET A 1 24.66 -3.26 -16.69
CA MET A 1 23.35 -3.95 -16.64
C MET A 1 22.34 -3.07 -17.36
N THR A 2 22.34 -3.18 -18.68
CA THR A 2 21.57 -2.32 -19.59
C THR A 2 20.09 -2.63 -19.44
N ARG A 3 19.30 -1.63 -19.03
CA ARG A 3 17.84 -1.74 -19.12
C ARG A 3 17.50 -1.79 -20.61
N GLU A 4 17.13 -2.96 -21.11
CA GLU A 4 16.33 -3.06 -22.34
C GLU A 4 15.23 -1.99 -22.22
N PRO A 5 15.04 -1.10 -23.22
CA PRO A 5 13.93 -0.18 -23.21
C PRO A 5 12.68 -1.05 -23.37
N ALA A 6 12.14 -1.58 -22.27
CA ALA A 6 10.87 -2.27 -22.33
C ALA A 6 9.93 -1.30 -23.02
N ALA A 7 9.38 -1.72 -24.17
CA ALA A 7 8.57 -0.87 -25.02
C ALA A 7 7.59 -0.12 -24.12
N ASN A 8 7.44 1.19 -24.30
CA ASN A 8 6.63 2.05 -23.42
C ASN A 8 5.26 1.43 -23.09
N TRP A 9 4.71 0.66 -24.03
CA TRP A 9 3.51 -0.16 -23.89
C TRP A 9 3.54 -1.22 -22.77
N VAL A 10 4.67 -1.91 -22.55
CA VAL A 10 4.85 -2.90 -21.47
C VAL A 10 4.72 -2.22 -20.10
N TYR A 11 5.34 -1.04 -19.93
CA TYR A 11 5.20 -0.26 -18.71
C TYR A 11 3.76 0.22 -18.49
N LEU A 12 3.10 0.67 -19.56
CA LEU A 12 1.69 1.10 -19.51
C LEU A 12 0.76 -0.05 -19.11
N ILE A 13 0.90 -1.23 -19.73
CA ILE A 13 0.13 -2.43 -19.37
C ILE A 13 0.39 -2.79 -17.91
N LYS A 14 1.67 -2.90 -17.50
CA LYS A 14 2.02 -3.25 -16.12
C LYS A 14 1.38 -2.29 -15.12
N ARG A 15 1.43 -0.99 -15.39
CA ARG A 15 0.84 0.03 -14.51
C ARG A 15 -0.68 -0.09 -14.46
N PHE A 16 -1.33 -0.32 -15.60
CA PHE A 16 -2.77 -0.53 -15.66
C PHE A 16 -3.18 -1.78 -14.86
N THR A 17 -2.51 -2.91 -15.08
CA THR A 17 -2.76 -4.15 -14.34
C THR A 17 -2.53 -3.97 -12.85
N ASP A 18 -1.46 -3.30 -12.43
CA ASP A 18 -1.19 -3.03 -11.02
C ASP A 18 -2.31 -2.25 -10.35
N VAL A 19 -2.82 -1.20 -11.00
CA VAL A 19 -3.89 -0.36 -10.45
C VAL A 19 -5.20 -1.14 -10.38
N VAL A 20 -5.57 -1.87 -11.43
CA VAL A 20 -6.82 -2.66 -11.45
C VAL A 20 -6.77 -3.78 -10.42
N ALA A 21 -5.66 -4.54 -10.37
CA ALA A 21 -5.50 -5.63 -9.40
C ALA A 21 -5.49 -5.10 -7.96
N ALA A 22 -4.81 -3.97 -7.70
CA ALA A 22 -4.82 -3.33 -6.38
C ALA A 22 -6.22 -2.85 -5.99
N PHE A 23 -6.96 -2.23 -6.91
CA PHE A 23 -8.33 -1.76 -6.65
C PHE A 23 -9.27 -2.92 -6.30
N LEU A 24 -9.27 -3.97 -7.13
CA LEU A 24 -10.09 -5.17 -6.88
C LEU A 24 -9.67 -5.87 -5.58
N GLY A 25 -8.36 -5.98 -5.31
CA GLY A 25 -7.83 -6.53 -4.08
C GLY A 25 -8.25 -5.73 -2.84
N LEU A 26 -8.24 -4.40 -2.92
CA LEU A 26 -8.71 -3.53 -1.84
C LEU A 26 -10.21 -3.66 -1.61
N LEU A 27 -11.03 -3.74 -2.68
CA LEU A 27 -12.47 -3.97 -2.53
C LEU A 27 -12.76 -5.31 -1.85
N ALA A 28 -12.11 -6.38 -2.31
CA ALA A 28 -12.26 -7.72 -1.74
C ALA A 28 -11.76 -7.79 -0.28
N ALA A 29 -10.66 -7.12 0.05
CA ALA A 29 -10.11 -7.10 1.40
C ALA A 29 -10.82 -6.10 2.33
N SER A 30 -11.58 -5.14 1.79
CA SER A 30 -12.20 -4.05 2.57
C SER A 30 -13.02 -4.50 3.78
N PRO A 31 -13.82 -5.60 3.74
CA PRO A 31 -14.59 -6.03 4.91
C PRO A 31 -13.68 -6.43 6.07
N VAL A 32 -12.61 -7.19 5.77
CA VAL A 32 -11.63 -7.62 6.78
C VAL A 32 -10.82 -6.43 7.30
N MET A 33 -10.42 -5.52 6.41
CA MET A 33 -9.71 -4.30 6.77
C MET A 33 -10.52 -3.41 7.72
N LEU A 34 -11.84 -3.32 7.54
CA LEU A 34 -12.74 -2.57 8.43
C LEU A 34 -12.84 -3.23 9.82
N LEU A 35 -12.92 -4.56 9.88
CA LEU A 35 -12.92 -5.28 11.17
C LEU A 35 -11.62 -5.06 11.94
N VAL A 36 -10.48 -5.12 11.25
CA VAL A 36 -9.16 -4.83 11.84
C VAL A 36 -9.09 -3.36 12.32
N ALA A 37 -9.56 -2.42 11.51
CA ALA A 37 -9.60 -1.01 11.86
C ALA A 37 -10.43 -0.75 13.13
N ALA A 38 -11.60 -1.39 13.25
CA ALA A 38 -12.43 -1.33 14.45
C ALA A 38 -11.69 -1.92 15.67
N GLY A 39 -11.05 -3.09 15.53
CA GLY A 39 -10.27 -3.72 16.59
C GLY A 39 -9.14 -2.82 17.12
N ILE A 40 -8.40 -2.16 16.22
CA ILE A 40 -7.33 -1.22 16.61
C ILE A 40 -7.89 -0.03 17.39
N LYS A 41 -9.02 0.53 16.92
CA LYS A 41 -9.64 1.70 17.55
C LYS A 41 -10.19 1.40 18.95
N LEU A 42 -10.65 0.18 19.18
CA LEU A 42 -11.20 -0.27 20.46
C LEU A 42 -10.10 -0.65 21.47
N THR A 43 -8.93 -1.09 21.00
CA THR A 43 -7.85 -1.59 21.87
C THR A 43 -6.81 -0.54 22.27
N SER A 44 -6.62 0.51 21.46
CA SER A 44 -5.64 1.57 21.79
C SER A 44 -6.07 2.95 21.26
N PRO A 45 -5.79 4.04 22.01
CA PRO A 45 -5.97 5.39 21.49
C PRO A 45 -4.97 5.67 20.36
N GLY A 46 -5.37 6.52 19.40
CA GLY A 46 -4.52 6.97 18.30
C GLY A 46 -5.03 6.62 16.88
N PRO A 47 -4.17 6.83 15.87
CA PRO A 47 -4.50 6.57 14.46
C PRO A 47 -4.44 5.07 14.12
N ILE A 48 -5.36 4.62 13.25
CA ILE A 48 -5.45 3.21 12.81
C ILE A 48 -4.29 2.82 11.88
N VAL A 49 -3.81 3.76 11.07
CA VAL A 49 -2.80 3.54 10.04
C VAL A 49 -1.50 4.22 10.42
N TYR A 50 -0.40 3.48 10.29
CA TYR A 50 0.96 3.98 10.42
C TYR A 50 1.60 4.20 9.04
N LYS A 51 2.32 5.31 8.87
CA LYS A 51 3.05 5.66 7.65
C LYS A 51 4.55 5.42 7.83
N GLN A 52 5.18 4.71 6.89
CA GLN A 52 6.62 4.45 6.89
C GLN A 52 7.27 4.89 5.59
N GLN A 53 8.30 5.73 5.64
CA GLN A 53 9.04 6.15 4.45
C GLN A 53 9.95 5.03 3.93
N ARG A 54 9.99 4.85 2.62
CA ARG A 54 10.87 3.91 1.90
C ARG A 54 11.39 4.55 0.62
N VAL A 55 12.53 4.07 0.14
CA VAL A 55 13.10 4.47 -1.16
C VAL A 55 12.36 3.73 -2.27
N GLY A 56 11.80 4.47 -3.22
CA GLY A 56 11.00 3.93 -4.32
C GLY A 56 11.73 3.94 -5.67
N GLN A 57 10.95 3.88 -6.74
CA GLN A 57 11.47 3.87 -8.11
C GLN A 57 12.23 5.17 -8.43
N GLY A 58 13.44 5.03 -8.96
CA GLY A 58 14.30 6.17 -9.29
C GLY A 58 14.71 6.99 -8.06
N GLU A 59 14.89 6.30 -6.92
CA GLU A 59 15.33 6.89 -5.64
C GLU A 59 14.36 7.92 -5.04
N LYS A 60 13.15 8.02 -5.61
CA LYS A 60 12.09 8.89 -5.09
C LYS A 60 11.51 8.27 -3.83
N PRO A 61 11.54 8.95 -2.66
CA PRO A 61 10.94 8.44 -1.45
C PRO A 61 9.43 8.33 -1.59
N PHE A 62 8.84 7.30 -0.98
CA PHE A 62 7.39 7.12 -0.88
C PHE A 62 7.00 6.58 0.50
N TYR A 63 5.73 6.72 0.86
CA TYR A 63 5.19 6.21 2.13
C TYR A 63 4.43 4.90 1.91
N ILE A 64 4.74 3.91 2.73
CA ILE A 64 3.94 2.70 2.89
C ILE A 64 2.96 2.93 4.04
N TYR A 65 1.69 2.61 3.80
CA TYR A 65 0.61 2.64 4.78
C TYR A 65 0.34 1.22 5.26
N LYS A 66 0.32 1.01 6.58
CA LYS A 66 -0.01 -0.27 7.20
C LYS A 66 -0.86 -0.08 8.44
N PHE A 67 -1.63 -1.11 8.81
CA PHE A 67 -2.28 -1.14 10.10
C PHE A 67 -1.24 -1.08 11.21
N ARG A 68 -1.56 -0.31 12.23
CA ARG A 68 -0.77 -0.21 13.44
C ARG A 68 -0.86 -1.52 14.23
N THR A 69 0.29 -2.06 14.64
CA THR A 69 0.38 -3.26 15.48
C THR A 69 0.92 -2.99 16.89
N MET A 70 1.62 -1.87 17.09
CA MET A 70 2.18 -1.47 18.40
C MET A 70 1.39 -0.28 18.96
N VAL A 71 1.18 -0.22 20.28
CA VAL A 71 0.57 0.93 20.99
C VAL A 71 1.44 2.20 20.80
N ALA A 72 0.83 3.39 20.84
CA ALA A 72 1.55 4.66 20.72
C ALA A 72 1.45 5.16 22.13
N ASP A 73 2.58 5.12 22.79
CA ASP A 73 2.78 5.85 24.02
C ASP A 73 2.76 7.36 23.73
#